data_AF-A0A151BR33-F1
#
_entry.id   AF-A0A151BR33-F1
#
_cell.length_a   1.000
_cell.length_b   1.000
_cell.length_c   1.000
_cell.angle_alpha   90.00
_cell.angle_beta   90.00
_cell.angle_gamma   90.00
#
_symmetry.space_group_name_H-M   'P 1'
#
loop_
_entity.id
_entity.type
_entity.pdbx_description
1 polymer ?
#
loop_
_entity_poly.entity_id
_entity_poly.type
_entity_poly.pdbx_seq_one_letter_code
_entity_poly.pdbx_strand_id
1 'polypeptide(L)'
;MGEEGIVLRVNSYLTILILSFPLTLNLLHPASATAEYDYSIYNPEWNGCSTLKSIIEGEGYQVRTVISTVRFLSRLKGSAVLVIIGPSTRITYSEAEAIVEFIRRGGSLLLADKGGLSNMLARMLGFSFNGAPLLDVGSYTKNPNYPVVALTETHNISYGVDYIVLNHPTGLHREALPEDLYGVVIVARSSSASWLDENHNERWDVGEEEGSFIPVVIAFNFGNGRVVLVSDPTVFTNDMIRYGGNLAFAKNTIRWLSYGNIEFPVIFDVTHIAGLPEEPRLLAWALSLVTPWMTVLGPAFIAFLSILLSLSATKFPHLKGREEIHILPRSIFEHRMAVMNRSWALHYLYRAFLRRLRGRLNLPPSADLRLIMAKVRETYPSKEAHKVRRLLMELENLTSPLRSLEPPWKRRYTLGPTFSPLELYIAGEITYEDMKAMGSKYELVDLSNPYIGRERFINLVRRLNILSEELGL
;
A
#
# COMPACT_ATOMS: atom_id res chain seq x y z
N MET A 1 -38.54 33.79 12.86
CA MET A 1 -37.17 33.80 13.43
C MET A 1 -36.29 34.50 12.41
N GLY A 2 -35.72 35.65 12.76
CA GLY A 2 -35.08 36.57 11.82
C GLY A 2 -33.81 36.03 11.18
N GLU A 3 -33.51 36.48 9.96
CA GLU A 3 -32.35 36.10 9.16
C GLU A 3 -31.01 36.26 9.91
N GLU A 4 -30.92 37.22 10.84
CA GLU A 4 -29.77 37.38 11.73
C GLU A 4 -29.45 36.13 12.56
N GLY A 5 -30.47 35.41 13.02
CA GLY A 5 -30.30 34.17 13.78
C GLY A 5 -29.80 32.99 12.93
N ILE A 6 -30.07 33.03 11.62
CA ILE A 6 -29.58 32.02 10.66
C ILE A 6 -28.11 32.31 10.33
N VAL A 7 -27.76 33.58 10.08
CA VAL A 7 -26.38 33.99 9.81
C VAL A 7 -25.45 33.70 10.98
N LEU A 8 -25.90 33.99 12.22
CA LEU A 8 -25.12 33.67 13.42
C LEU A 8 -24.89 32.15 13.56
N ARG A 9 -25.90 31.32 13.28
CA ARG A 9 -25.75 29.86 13.35
C ARG A 9 -24.80 29.35 12.27
N VAL A 10 -24.90 29.83 11.04
CA VAL A 10 -24.01 29.43 9.92
C VAL A 10 -22.56 29.80 10.24
N ASN A 11 -22.30 31.01 10.75
CA ASN A 11 -20.97 31.42 11.18
C ASN A 11 -20.45 30.58 12.37
N SER A 12 -21.33 30.21 13.31
CA SER A 12 -20.97 29.33 14.42
C SER A 12 -20.54 27.95 13.93
N TYR A 13 -21.30 27.35 13.01
CA TYR A 13 -20.98 26.05 12.43
C TYR A 13 -19.71 26.09 11.60
N LEU A 14 -19.49 27.14 10.79
CA LEU A 14 -18.24 27.34 10.05
C LEU A 14 -17.05 27.48 10.98
N THR A 15 -17.19 28.22 12.08
CA THR A 15 -16.11 28.40 13.06
C THR A 15 -15.77 27.08 13.77
N ILE A 16 -16.77 26.29 14.15
CA ILE A 16 -16.58 24.95 14.74
C ILE A 16 -15.92 24.00 13.73
N LEU A 17 -16.37 24.01 12.47
CA LEU A 17 -15.82 23.16 11.41
C LEU A 17 -14.36 23.53 11.09
N ILE A 18 -14.04 24.83 11.09
CA ILE A 18 -12.70 25.36 10.87
C ILE A 18 -11.76 25.08 12.06
N LEU A 19 -12.25 25.17 13.30
CA LEU A 19 -11.46 24.85 14.50
C LEU A 19 -11.27 23.33 14.70
N SER A 20 -12.23 22.51 14.29
CA SER A 20 -12.14 21.04 14.37
C SER A 20 -11.25 20.45 13.29
N PHE A 21 -11.10 21.09 12.12
CA PHE A 21 -10.27 20.60 11.01
C PHE A 21 -8.77 20.41 11.33
N PRO A 22 -8.04 21.34 11.99
CA PRO A 22 -6.67 21.10 12.41
C PRO A 22 -6.56 20.05 13.54
N LEU A 23 -7.62 19.88 14.34
CA LEU A 23 -7.69 18.83 15.36
C LEU A 23 -7.83 17.44 14.70
N THR A 24 -8.68 17.31 13.67
CA THR A 24 -8.83 16.05 12.91
C THR A 24 -7.63 15.76 12.00
N LEU A 25 -6.90 16.77 11.52
CA LEU A 25 -5.66 16.58 10.77
C LEU A 25 -4.48 16.09 11.61
N ASN A 26 -4.43 16.41 12.91
CA ASN A 26 -3.44 15.81 13.82
C ASN A 26 -3.67 14.30 14.02
N LEU A 27 -4.91 13.82 13.91
CA LEU A 27 -5.22 12.38 13.87
C LEU A 27 -4.77 11.69 12.56
N LEU A 28 -4.46 12.46 11.50
CA LEU A 28 -3.98 11.95 10.21
C LEU A 28 -2.45 12.00 10.07
N HIS A 29 -1.70 12.31 11.13
CA HIS A 29 -0.23 12.29 11.10
C HIS A 29 0.27 10.86 10.78
N PRO A 30 1.31 10.68 9.93
CA PRO A 30 1.89 9.35 9.68
C PRO A 30 2.38 8.65 10.96
N ALA A 31 2.75 9.41 12.00
CA ALA A 31 3.03 8.86 13.33
C ALA A 31 1.79 8.18 13.94
N SER A 32 0.59 8.75 13.80
CA SER A 32 -0.67 8.14 14.24
C SER A 32 -1.07 6.96 13.37
N ALA A 33 -0.87 7.07 12.05
CA ALA A 33 -1.20 5.99 11.11
C ALA A 33 -0.32 4.74 11.30
N THR A 34 0.92 4.91 11.79
CA THR A 34 1.85 3.79 11.99
C THR A 34 2.06 3.40 13.46
N ALA A 35 1.48 4.13 14.41
CA ALA A 35 1.61 3.84 15.84
C ALA A 35 0.90 2.54 16.27
N GLU A 36 0.02 2.00 15.44
CA GLU A 36 -0.70 0.75 15.74
C GLU A 36 0.01 -0.50 15.19
N TYR A 37 1.06 -0.34 14.38
CA TYR A 37 1.71 -1.47 13.70
C TYR A 37 2.92 -2.00 14.45
N ASP A 38 3.08 -3.32 14.40
CA ASP A 38 4.26 -4.04 14.88
C ASP A 38 5.54 -3.43 14.30
N TYR A 39 6.59 -3.38 15.10
CA TYR A 39 7.93 -2.89 14.76
C TYR A 39 8.03 -1.41 14.34
N SER A 40 6.91 -0.68 14.32
CA SER A 40 6.92 0.76 14.06
C SER A 40 7.65 1.52 15.15
N ILE A 41 8.55 2.43 14.75
CA ILE A 41 9.24 3.33 15.68
C ILE A 41 8.33 4.39 16.31
N TYR A 42 7.07 4.46 15.90
CA TYR A 42 6.05 5.33 16.47
C TYR A 42 5.08 4.57 17.38
N ASN A 43 5.12 3.24 17.38
CA ASN A 43 4.26 2.41 18.21
C ASN A 43 4.80 2.37 19.67
N PRO A 44 4.03 2.87 20.66
CA PRO A 44 4.42 2.85 22.08
C PRO A 44 4.13 1.52 22.78
N GLU A 45 3.33 0.65 22.17
CA GLU A 45 2.93 -0.64 22.75
C GLU A 45 4.09 -1.66 22.74
N TRP A 46 3.89 -2.79 23.41
CA TRP A 46 4.92 -3.81 23.63
C TRP A 46 5.60 -4.33 22.35
N ASN A 47 4.86 -4.37 21.23
CA ASN A 47 5.28 -4.84 19.90
C ASN A 47 5.88 -3.74 19.00
N GLY A 48 5.96 -2.49 19.46
CA GLY A 48 6.55 -1.37 18.73
C GLY A 48 8.06 -1.20 18.96
N CYS A 49 8.68 -0.22 18.27
CA CYS A 49 10.12 0.10 18.36
C CYS A 49 10.39 1.55 18.80
N SER A 50 9.42 2.25 19.40
CA SER A 50 9.60 3.65 19.85
C SER A 50 10.65 3.82 20.96
N THR A 51 10.84 2.81 21.80
CA THR A 51 11.91 2.78 22.81
C THR A 51 13.28 2.72 22.12
N LEU A 52 13.44 1.87 21.09
CA LEU A 52 14.67 1.81 20.30
C LEU A 52 14.99 3.16 19.66
N LYS A 53 14.00 3.82 19.04
CA LYS A 53 14.16 5.16 18.50
C LYS A 53 14.69 6.13 19.56
N SER A 54 14.06 6.16 20.73
CA SER A 54 14.44 7.06 21.83
C SER A 54 15.86 6.79 22.32
N ILE A 55 16.28 5.52 22.38
CA ILE A 55 17.64 5.12 22.72
C ILE A 55 18.64 5.64 21.69
N ILE A 56 18.37 5.46 20.39
CA ILE A 56 19.26 5.89 19.31
C ILE A 56 19.41 7.41 19.29
N GLU A 57 18.31 8.15 19.46
CA GLU A 57 18.33 9.61 19.60
C GLU A 57 19.10 10.04 20.86
N GLY A 58 18.95 9.30 21.97
CA GLY A 58 19.70 9.53 23.22
C GLY A 58 21.21 9.30 23.09
N GLU A 59 21.64 8.43 22.17
CA GLU A 59 23.06 8.24 21.82
C GLU A 59 23.60 9.36 20.89
N GLY A 60 22.76 10.33 20.51
CA GLY A 60 23.14 11.50 19.70
C GLY A 60 22.97 11.33 18.20
N TYR A 61 22.41 10.20 17.73
CA TYR A 61 22.16 10.00 16.30
C TYR A 61 20.92 10.76 15.83
N GLN A 62 20.97 11.24 14.59
CA GLN A 62 19.77 11.74 13.93
C GLN A 62 18.93 10.57 13.37
N VAL A 63 17.74 10.36 13.92
CA VAL A 63 16.78 9.40 13.39
C VAL A 63 15.93 10.02 12.28
N ARG A 64 15.80 9.32 11.16
CA ARG A 64 14.94 9.68 10.03
C ARG A 64 14.11 8.47 9.60
N THR A 65 13.07 8.69 8.79
CA THR A 65 12.24 7.62 8.23
C THR A 65 12.11 7.72 6.73
N VAL A 66 12.07 6.58 6.05
CA VAL A 66 11.71 6.47 4.64
C VAL A 66 10.19 6.39 4.54
N ILE A 67 9.53 7.43 4.02
CA ILE A 67 8.07 7.47 3.96
C ILE A 67 7.53 7.02 2.58
N SER A 68 8.28 7.26 1.50
CA SER A 68 7.78 7.06 0.13
C SER A 68 8.32 5.78 -0.53
N THR A 69 9.63 5.65 -0.66
CA THR A 69 10.27 4.47 -1.25
C THR A 69 11.73 4.43 -0.85
N VAL A 70 12.22 3.23 -0.55
CA VAL A 70 13.65 2.99 -0.28
C VAL A 70 14.54 3.32 -1.49
N ARG A 71 13.97 3.48 -2.69
CA ARG A 71 14.72 3.91 -3.90
C ARG A 71 15.35 5.29 -3.76
N PHE A 72 14.89 6.15 -2.83
CA PHE A 72 15.53 7.44 -2.58
C PHE A 72 16.99 7.29 -2.11
N LEU A 73 17.37 6.14 -1.53
CA LEU A 73 18.73 5.82 -1.12
C LEU A 73 19.72 5.88 -2.30
N SER A 74 19.24 5.65 -3.54
CA SER A 74 20.05 5.86 -4.75
C SER A 74 20.57 7.30 -4.89
N ARG A 75 19.88 8.29 -4.31
CA ARG A 75 20.16 9.72 -4.41
C ARG A 75 20.73 10.34 -3.12
N LEU A 76 20.85 9.55 -2.05
CA LEU A 76 21.39 10.04 -0.79
C LEU A 76 22.87 10.40 -0.97
N LYS A 77 23.24 11.63 -0.61
CA LYS A 77 24.63 12.07 -0.58
C LYS A 77 25.20 11.77 0.82
N GLY A 78 26.30 11.03 0.86
CA GLY A 78 26.93 10.59 2.11
C GLY A 78 26.45 9.21 2.57
N SER A 79 26.98 8.76 3.70
CA SER A 79 26.69 7.46 4.30
C SER A 79 25.61 7.56 5.38
N ALA A 80 24.84 6.50 5.54
CA ALA A 80 23.77 6.38 6.52
C ALA A 80 23.63 4.92 6.97
N VAL A 81 22.86 4.70 8.04
CA VAL A 81 22.45 3.35 8.47
C VAL A 81 20.98 3.17 8.11
N LEU A 82 20.67 2.25 7.19
CA LEU A 82 19.30 1.81 6.93
C LEU A 82 18.91 0.71 7.93
N VAL A 83 17.74 0.85 8.54
CA VAL A 83 17.19 -0.10 9.49
C VAL A 83 15.86 -0.63 8.98
N ILE A 84 15.78 -1.93 8.73
CA ILE A 84 14.58 -2.66 8.31
C ILE A 84 14.29 -3.71 9.38
N ILE A 85 13.15 -3.60 10.06
CA ILE A 85 12.76 -4.50 11.15
C ILE A 85 11.37 -5.06 10.83
N GLY A 86 11.28 -6.39 10.74
CA GLY A 86 10.03 -7.12 10.57
C GLY A 86 9.18 -6.66 9.38
N PRO A 87 9.73 -6.63 8.14
CA PRO A 87 8.97 -6.20 6.98
C PRO A 87 7.69 -7.04 6.84
N SER A 88 6.55 -6.36 6.67
CA SER A 88 5.21 -6.94 6.48
C SER A 88 4.80 -7.01 5.01
N THR A 89 5.51 -6.30 4.12
CA THR A 89 5.38 -6.43 2.66
C THR A 89 6.70 -6.90 2.06
N ARG A 90 6.62 -7.59 0.91
CA ARG A 90 7.80 -8.14 0.24
C ARG A 90 8.65 -7.03 -0.35
N ILE A 91 9.95 -7.06 -0.08
CA ILE A 91 10.92 -6.17 -0.73
C ILE A 91 11.05 -6.60 -2.19
N THR A 92 10.76 -5.70 -3.12
CA THR A 92 10.86 -5.98 -4.56
C THR A 92 12.30 -6.03 -5.04
N TYR A 93 12.55 -6.64 -6.21
CA TYR A 93 13.90 -6.74 -6.77
C TYR A 93 14.53 -5.36 -6.98
N SER A 94 13.72 -4.41 -7.45
CA SER A 94 14.19 -3.05 -7.72
C SER A 94 14.54 -2.26 -6.46
N GLU A 95 13.90 -2.59 -5.34
CA GLU A 95 14.19 -2.00 -4.02
C GLU A 95 15.43 -2.66 -3.41
N ALA A 96 15.51 -3.99 -3.50
CA ALA A 96 16.68 -4.75 -3.07
C ALA A 96 17.95 -4.27 -3.82
N GLU A 97 17.88 -4.08 -5.13
CA GLU A 97 18.99 -3.54 -5.94
C GLU A 97 19.41 -2.13 -5.47
N ALA A 98 18.43 -1.25 -5.20
CA ALA A 98 18.72 0.09 -4.70
C ALA A 98 19.39 0.07 -3.32
N ILE A 99 18.99 -0.86 -2.45
CA ILE A 99 19.61 -1.06 -1.13
C ILE A 99 21.02 -1.62 -1.26
N VAL A 100 21.23 -2.64 -2.11
CA VAL A 100 22.56 -3.21 -2.37
C VAL A 100 23.53 -2.15 -2.90
N GLU A 101 23.08 -1.31 -3.84
CA GLU A 101 23.91 -0.22 -4.37
C GLU A 101 24.16 0.88 -3.33
N PHE A 102 23.21 1.14 -2.44
CA PHE A 102 23.43 2.00 -1.29
C PHE A 102 24.53 1.45 -0.37
N ILE A 103 24.53 0.14 -0.09
CA ILE A 103 25.54 -0.50 0.74
C ILE A 103 26.92 -0.46 0.07
N ARG A 104 27.00 -0.79 -1.23
CA ARG A 104 28.25 -0.73 -2.02
C ARG A 104 28.94 0.63 -1.96
N ARG A 105 28.17 1.71 -1.94
CA ARG A 105 28.67 3.10 -1.87
C ARG A 105 29.05 3.56 -0.47
N GLY A 106 28.95 2.69 0.54
CA GLY A 106 29.34 2.98 1.92
C GLY A 106 28.17 3.24 2.87
N GLY A 107 26.94 2.95 2.45
CA GLY A 107 25.80 2.82 3.35
C GLY A 107 25.88 1.53 4.17
N SER A 108 25.17 1.48 5.29
CA SER A 108 25.12 0.31 6.16
C SER A 108 23.69 -0.17 6.35
N LEU A 109 23.48 -1.46 6.58
CA LEU A 109 22.16 -2.08 6.73
C LEU A 109 22.06 -2.89 8.04
N LEU A 110 21.04 -2.60 8.84
CA LEU A 110 20.47 -3.55 9.81
C LEU A 110 19.21 -4.14 9.20
N LEU A 111 19.21 -5.45 8.96
CA LEU A 111 18.04 -6.19 8.48
C LEU A 111 17.65 -7.25 9.52
N ALA A 112 16.51 -7.04 10.17
CA ALA A 112 15.93 -7.97 11.12
C ALA A 112 14.63 -8.54 10.58
N ASP A 113 14.59 -9.86 10.37
CA ASP A 113 13.44 -10.54 9.78
C ASP A 113 13.37 -11.99 10.31
N LYS A 114 12.16 -12.53 10.35
CA LYS A 114 11.89 -13.94 10.67
C LYS A 114 11.63 -14.79 9.43
N GLY A 115 11.56 -14.18 8.25
CA GLY A 115 11.70 -14.87 6.96
C GLY A 115 10.66 -14.52 5.90
N GLY A 116 11.01 -14.80 4.63
CA GLY A 116 10.11 -14.76 3.48
C GLY A 116 10.03 -13.42 2.74
N LEU A 117 9.86 -12.30 3.45
CA LEU A 117 9.55 -11.01 2.82
C LEU A 117 10.80 -10.19 2.45
N SER A 118 11.90 -10.32 3.20
CA SER A 118 13.19 -9.69 2.86
C SER A 118 14.18 -10.61 2.15
N ASN A 119 13.85 -11.90 1.97
CA ASN A 119 14.79 -12.90 1.45
C ASN A 119 15.33 -12.60 0.05
N MET A 120 14.62 -11.80 -0.74
CA MET A 120 15.15 -11.30 -2.01
C MET A 120 16.41 -10.43 -1.81
N LEU A 121 16.35 -9.47 -0.88
CA LEU A 121 17.48 -8.63 -0.50
C LEU A 121 18.57 -9.45 0.20
N ALA A 122 18.20 -10.30 1.16
CA ALA A 122 19.16 -11.12 1.89
C ALA A 122 20.00 -12.00 0.93
N ARG A 123 19.37 -12.63 -0.07
CA ARG A 123 20.06 -13.50 -1.03
C ARG A 123 21.03 -12.74 -1.92
N MET A 124 20.70 -11.51 -2.32
CA MET A 124 21.63 -10.64 -3.04
C MET A 124 22.86 -10.28 -2.19
N LEU A 125 22.73 -10.34 -0.87
CA LEU A 125 23.81 -10.15 0.10
C LEU A 125 24.46 -11.48 0.52
N GLY A 126 24.13 -12.60 -0.10
CA GLY A 126 24.75 -13.91 0.16
C GLY A 126 24.19 -14.70 1.34
N PHE A 127 22.98 -14.37 1.83
CA PHE A 127 22.34 -15.07 2.95
C PHE A 127 20.82 -15.24 2.76
N SER A 128 20.18 -16.04 3.59
CA SER A 128 18.72 -16.10 3.67
C SER A 128 18.25 -16.38 5.08
N PHE A 129 17.06 -15.87 5.40
CA PHE A 129 16.31 -16.25 6.60
C PHE A 129 15.53 -17.53 6.28
N ASN A 130 15.64 -18.55 7.14
CA ASN A 130 15.01 -19.84 6.90
C ASN A 130 13.47 -19.72 6.82
N GLY A 131 12.86 -19.04 7.78
CA GLY A 131 11.41 -18.90 7.89
C GLY A 131 10.78 -19.82 8.93
N ALA A 132 11.38 -20.98 9.20
CA ALA A 132 10.92 -21.87 10.26
C ALA A 132 11.30 -21.31 11.65
N PRO A 133 10.43 -21.44 12.66
CA PRO A 133 10.75 -21.11 14.05
C PRO A 133 11.94 -21.95 14.53
N LEU A 134 12.90 -21.28 15.19
CA LEU A 134 13.99 -21.93 15.89
C LEU A 134 13.60 -22.13 17.34
N LEU A 135 13.65 -23.39 17.79
CA LEU A 135 13.47 -23.77 19.19
C LEU A 135 14.82 -24.18 19.77
N ASP A 136 15.06 -23.81 21.02
CA ASP A 136 16.29 -24.18 21.75
C ASP A 136 15.93 -24.78 23.11
N VAL A 137 16.08 -26.10 23.26
CA VAL A 137 15.85 -26.79 24.55
C VAL A 137 17.10 -26.81 25.43
N GLY A 138 18.26 -26.43 24.90
CA GLY A 138 19.52 -26.37 25.63
C GLY A 138 19.74 -25.05 26.36
N SER A 139 19.22 -23.94 25.84
CA SER A 139 19.41 -22.60 26.39
C SER A 139 18.22 -21.68 26.10
N TYR A 140 17.32 -21.53 27.08
CA TYR A 140 16.11 -20.69 26.96
C TYR A 140 15.69 -20.04 28.28
N THR A 141 14.80 -19.06 28.22
CA THR A 141 14.22 -18.42 29.42
C THR A 141 12.91 -19.08 29.88
N LYS A 142 11.79 -18.78 29.21
CA LYS A 142 10.43 -19.22 29.60
C LYS A 142 10.09 -20.59 29.04
N ASN A 143 10.39 -20.80 27.77
CA ASN A 143 10.20 -22.03 27.02
C ASN A 143 11.14 -22.01 25.79
N PRO A 144 11.28 -23.10 25.03
CA PRO A 144 12.23 -23.21 23.93
C PRO A 144 12.06 -22.17 22.80
N ASN A 145 10.90 -21.50 22.70
CA ASN A 145 10.68 -20.40 21.76
C ASN A 145 11.32 -19.07 22.20
N TYR A 146 11.91 -19.02 23.40
CA TYR A 146 12.66 -17.86 23.91
C TYR A 146 14.15 -18.20 24.14
N PRO A 147 14.92 -18.50 23.07
CA PRO A 147 16.33 -18.86 23.20
C PRO A 147 17.15 -17.77 23.88
N VAL A 148 18.09 -18.21 24.71
CA VAL A 148 19.16 -17.37 25.28
C VAL A 148 20.42 -17.71 24.51
N VAL A 149 20.87 -16.80 23.65
CA VAL A 149 22.01 -17.05 22.76
C VAL A 149 23.22 -16.24 23.21
N ALA A 150 24.34 -16.92 23.41
CA ALA A 150 25.60 -16.30 23.78
C ALA A 150 26.28 -15.66 22.56
N LEU A 151 26.92 -14.51 22.76
CA LEU A 151 27.70 -13.84 21.71
C LEU A 151 29.17 -14.23 21.85
N THR A 152 29.48 -15.45 21.44
CA THR A 152 30.78 -16.09 21.72
C THR A 152 31.93 -15.62 20.83
N GLU A 153 31.63 -15.07 19.65
CA GLU A 153 32.64 -14.54 18.74
C GLU A 153 33.04 -13.09 19.14
N THR A 154 34.34 -12.80 19.10
CA THR A 154 34.85 -11.46 19.40
C THR A 154 34.47 -10.49 18.28
N HIS A 155 33.54 -9.57 18.56
CA HIS A 155 33.10 -8.55 17.62
C HIS A 155 32.68 -7.27 18.37
N ASN A 156 32.76 -6.11 17.73
CA ASN A 156 32.34 -4.85 18.38
C ASN A 156 30.85 -4.85 18.78
N ILE A 157 30.04 -5.68 18.10
CA ILE A 157 28.62 -5.87 18.43
C ILE A 157 28.44 -6.63 19.76
N SER A 158 29.35 -7.56 20.09
CA SER A 158 29.31 -8.38 21.30
C SER A 158 30.00 -7.73 22.51
N TYR A 159 30.51 -6.51 22.37
CA TYR A 159 31.24 -5.83 23.45
C TYR A 159 30.37 -5.60 24.69
N GLY A 160 30.72 -6.27 25.80
CA GLY A 160 29.98 -6.20 27.06
C GLY A 160 28.59 -6.85 27.02
N VAL A 161 28.37 -7.78 26.07
CA VAL A 161 27.12 -8.51 25.89
C VAL A 161 27.38 -10.00 26.04
N ASP A 162 27.06 -10.57 27.20
CA ASP A 162 27.25 -11.99 27.45
C ASP A 162 26.26 -12.85 26.64
N TYR A 163 25.00 -12.41 26.60
CA TYR A 163 23.92 -13.08 25.87
C TYR A 163 22.82 -12.10 25.45
N ILE A 164 22.06 -12.48 24.43
CA ILE A 164 20.80 -11.83 24.04
C ILE A 164 19.64 -12.84 24.19
N VAL A 165 18.43 -12.32 24.37
CA VAL A 165 17.21 -13.11 24.49
C VAL A 165 16.36 -12.85 23.26
N LEU A 166 16.02 -13.93 22.55
CA LEU A 166 15.19 -13.90 21.35
C LEU A 166 13.77 -14.37 21.69
N ASN A 167 12.81 -14.10 20.81
CA ASN A 167 11.42 -14.51 20.92
C ASN A 167 10.87 -14.92 19.54
N HIS A 168 10.69 -16.24 19.38
CA HIS A 168 10.38 -16.90 18.10
C HIS A 168 11.36 -16.52 16.96
N PRO A 169 12.68 -16.69 17.13
CA PRO A 169 13.66 -16.44 16.07
C PRO A 169 13.53 -17.46 14.93
N THR A 170 14.17 -17.18 13.80
CA THR A 170 14.49 -18.18 12.77
C THR A 170 16.00 -18.44 12.70
N GLY A 171 16.43 -19.26 11.73
CA GLY A 171 17.84 -19.48 11.38
C GLY A 171 18.30 -18.64 10.18
N LEU A 172 19.58 -18.28 10.17
CA LEU A 172 20.25 -17.66 9.02
C LEU A 172 21.09 -18.71 8.28
N HIS A 173 20.87 -18.79 6.97
CA HIS A 173 21.59 -19.66 6.07
C HIS A 173 22.53 -18.87 5.17
N ARG A 174 23.69 -19.46 4.88
CA ARG A 174 24.64 -18.91 3.94
C ARG A 174 24.27 -19.35 2.53
N GLU A 175 24.21 -18.39 1.61
CA GLU A 175 23.92 -18.61 0.20
C GLU A 175 25.21 -18.46 -0.64
N ALA A 176 25.08 -18.45 -1.96
CA ALA A 176 26.19 -18.17 -2.86
C ALA A 176 26.87 -16.84 -2.51
N LEU A 177 28.20 -16.85 -2.41
CA LEU A 177 28.98 -15.69 -1.99
C LEU A 177 29.12 -14.68 -3.14
N PRO A 178 28.53 -13.49 -3.03
CA PRO A 178 28.77 -12.43 -4.00
C PRO A 178 30.22 -11.94 -3.87
N GLU A 179 30.83 -11.49 -4.96
CA GLU A 179 32.22 -11.00 -4.96
C GLU A 179 32.45 -9.85 -3.98
N ASP A 180 31.44 -9.01 -3.76
CA ASP A 180 31.51 -7.84 -2.88
C ASP A 180 31.43 -8.18 -1.38
N LEU A 181 31.13 -9.43 -1.01
CA LEU A 181 30.96 -9.85 0.38
C LEU A 181 32.28 -10.32 0.99
N TYR A 182 32.62 -9.78 2.16
CA TYR A 182 33.82 -10.18 2.91
C TYR A 182 33.68 -9.93 4.42
N GLY A 183 34.57 -10.54 5.21
CA GLY A 183 34.64 -10.30 6.67
C GLY A 183 33.41 -10.81 7.44
N VAL A 184 32.86 -11.96 7.04
CA VAL A 184 31.69 -12.57 7.70
C VAL A 184 32.04 -13.05 9.10
N VAL A 185 31.28 -12.60 10.08
CA VAL A 185 31.33 -13.02 11.49
C VAL A 185 29.94 -13.46 11.93
N ILE A 186 29.83 -14.68 12.45
CA ILE A 186 28.59 -15.17 13.06
C ILE A 186 28.59 -14.73 14.52
N VAL A 187 27.97 -13.58 14.80
CA VAL A 187 28.02 -12.92 16.12
C VAL A 187 27.32 -13.73 17.20
N ALA A 188 26.23 -14.42 16.87
CA ALA A 188 25.48 -15.26 17.79
C ALA A 188 24.96 -16.52 17.10
N ARG A 189 24.97 -17.63 17.85
CA ARG A 189 24.45 -18.94 17.45
C ARG A 189 23.55 -19.49 18.54
N SER A 190 22.58 -20.30 18.16
CA SER A 190 21.81 -21.12 19.11
C SER A 190 22.68 -22.21 19.75
N SER A 191 22.15 -22.90 20.75
CA SER A 191 22.83 -24.03 21.38
C SER A 191 22.92 -25.25 20.45
N SER A 192 23.72 -26.24 20.84
CA SER A 192 23.79 -27.53 20.14
C SER A 192 22.53 -28.40 20.32
N ALA A 193 21.53 -27.94 21.06
CA ALA A 193 20.26 -28.64 21.26
C ALA A 193 19.09 -27.83 20.65
N SER A 194 19.37 -26.99 19.66
CA SER A 194 18.35 -26.26 18.90
C SER A 194 18.00 -26.96 17.59
N TRP A 195 16.80 -26.71 17.08
CA TRP A 195 16.37 -27.10 15.73
C TRP A 195 15.44 -26.07 15.11
N LEU A 196 15.25 -26.19 13.80
CA LEU A 196 14.23 -25.46 13.05
C LEU A 196 12.98 -26.34 12.93
N ASP A 197 11.87 -25.89 13.51
CA ASP A 197 10.58 -26.61 13.49
C ASP A 197 9.83 -26.26 12.21
N GLU A 198 10.16 -26.96 11.13
CA GLU A 198 9.59 -26.72 9.79
C GLU A 198 8.13 -27.14 9.70
N ASN A 199 7.72 -28.10 10.54
CA ASN A 199 6.37 -28.66 10.52
C ASN A 199 5.43 -28.06 11.59
N HIS A 200 5.96 -27.18 12.45
CA HIS A 200 5.26 -26.42 13.47
C HIS A 200 4.60 -27.28 14.56
N ASN A 201 5.22 -28.40 14.95
CA ASN A 201 4.69 -29.27 16.01
C ASN A 201 5.41 -29.13 17.36
N GLU A 202 6.38 -28.22 17.44
CA GLU A 202 7.23 -27.93 18.62
C GLU A 202 8.01 -29.15 19.14
N ARG A 203 8.17 -30.17 18.32
CA ARG A 203 8.96 -31.36 18.62
C ARG A 203 10.05 -31.46 17.57
N TRP A 204 11.16 -32.03 17.97
CA TRP A 204 12.17 -32.40 16.99
C TRP A 204 11.73 -33.68 16.29
N ASP A 205 11.68 -33.65 14.96
CA ASP A 205 11.41 -34.82 14.12
C ASP A 205 12.65 -35.26 13.32
N VAL A 206 12.71 -36.56 13.03
CA VAL A 206 13.79 -37.14 12.20
C VAL A 206 13.74 -36.52 10.80
N GLY A 207 14.76 -35.73 10.48
CA GLY A 207 14.88 -35.00 9.21
C GLY A 207 14.93 -33.48 9.37
N GLU A 208 14.54 -32.95 10.54
CA GLU A 208 14.76 -31.56 10.91
C GLU A 208 16.22 -31.35 11.32
N GLU A 209 16.76 -30.16 11.02
CA GLU A 209 18.15 -29.82 11.30
C GLU A 209 18.40 -29.80 12.82
N GLU A 210 18.90 -30.93 13.37
CA GLU A 210 19.27 -31.06 14.78
C GLU A 210 20.67 -30.49 15.02
N GLY A 211 20.81 -29.67 16.07
CA GLY A 211 22.08 -29.51 16.78
C GLY A 211 23.23 -28.77 16.08
N SER A 212 22.93 -27.89 15.12
CA SER A 212 23.96 -27.25 14.27
C SER A 212 24.54 -25.92 14.75
N PHE A 213 24.26 -25.45 15.98
CA PHE A 213 24.61 -24.08 16.41
C PHE A 213 24.14 -23.05 15.35
N ILE A 214 22.84 -23.04 15.09
CA ILE A 214 22.24 -22.31 13.97
C ILE A 214 22.56 -20.81 14.12
N PRO A 215 23.13 -20.16 13.08
CA PRO A 215 23.39 -18.73 13.10
C PRO A 215 22.10 -17.93 13.26
N VAL A 216 22.09 -16.98 14.21
CA VAL A 216 20.94 -16.08 14.46
C VAL A 216 21.30 -14.61 14.32
N VAL A 217 22.59 -14.26 14.43
CA VAL A 217 23.10 -12.93 14.10
C VAL A 217 24.37 -13.07 13.28
N ILE A 218 24.40 -12.43 12.11
CA ILE A 218 25.57 -12.39 11.22
C ILE A 218 25.92 -10.95 10.91
N ALA A 219 27.19 -10.59 11.03
CA ALA A 219 27.74 -9.29 10.64
C ALA A 219 28.80 -9.47 9.55
N PHE A 220 28.80 -8.60 8.54
CA PHE A 220 29.78 -8.66 7.44
C PHE A 220 29.92 -7.31 6.74
N ASN A 221 30.94 -7.20 5.89
CA ASN A 221 31.09 -6.06 4.98
C ASN A 221 30.60 -6.45 3.58
N PHE A 222 30.03 -5.48 2.87
CA PHE A 222 29.58 -5.64 1.50
C PHE A 222 29.94 -4.39 0.69
N GLY A 223 30.82 -4.52 -0.30
CA GLY A 223 31.45 -3.37 -0.94
C GLY A 223 32.12 -2.45 0.08
N ASN A 224 31.76 -1.17 0.13
CA ASN A 224 32.28 -0.21 1.13
C ASN A 224 31.39 -0.09 2.38
N GLY A 225 30.31 -0.88 2.48
CA GLY A 225 29.31 -0.81 3.54
C GLY A 225 29.39 -1.96 4.55
N ARG A 226 28.57 -1.86 5.60
CA ARG A 226 28.42 -2.90 6.64
C ARG A 226 26.99 -3.41 6.71
N VAL A 227 26.84 -4.71 6.97
CA VAL A 227 25.53 -5.35 7.10
C VAL A 227 25.48 -6.17 8.39
N VAL A 228 24.36 -6.07 9.11
CA VAL A 228 24.00 -6.96 10.20
C VAL A 228 22.64 -7.58 9.87
N LEU A 229 22.60 -8.92 9.87
CA LEU A 229 21.38 -9.72 9.77
C LEU A 229 21.02 -10.25 11.15
N VAL A 230 19.75 -10.11 11.53
CA VAL A 230 19.23 -10.57 12.82
C VAL A 230 17.98 -11.40 12.57
N SER A 231 17.99 -12.66 12.99
CA SER A 231 16.91 -13.61 12.68
C SER A 231 15.61 -13.42 13.46
N ASP A 232 15.57 -12.38 14.30
CA ASP A 232 14.44 -12.04 15.14
C ASP A 232 14.25 -10.52 15.21
N PRO A 233 13.21 -9.96 14.56
CA PRO A 233 12.91 -8.53 14.66
C PRO A 233 12.43 -8.13 16.06
N THR A 234 11.90 -9.09 16.85
CA THR A 234 11.32 -8.79 18.15
C THR A 234 12.38 -8.36 19.16
N VAL A 235 13.66 -8.73 19.01
CA VAL A 235 14.77 -8.31 19.88
C VAL A 235 14.86 -6.78 20.04
N PHE A 236 14.31 -6.04 19.07
CA PHE A 236 14.28 -4.58 19.01
C PHE A 236 12.97 -3.94 19.51
N THR A 237 11.99 -4.74 19.92
CA THR A 237 10.69 -4.23 20.38
C THR A 237 10.78 -3.62 21.79
N ASN A 238 9.80 -2.78 22.14
CA ASN A 238 9.72 -2.07 23.42
C ASN A 238 9.75 -3.02 24.64
N ASP A 239 9.17 -4.21 24.49
CA ASP A 239 9.21 -5.26 25.51
C ASP A 239 10.58 -5.96 25.54
N MET A 240 11.01 -6.52 24.41
CA MET A 240 12.20 -7.38 24.36
C MET A 240 13.53 -6.65 24.52
N ILE A 241 13.62 -5.37 24.15
CA ILE A 241 14.89 -4.61 24.24
C ILE A 241 15.43 -4.51 25.68
N ARG A 242 14.58 -4.75 26.67
CA ARG A 242 14.90 -4.69 28.11
C ARG A 242 15.43 -6.01 28.67
N TYR A 243 15.37 -7.10 27.92
CA TYR A 243 15.78 -8.43 28.38
C TYR A 243 17.26 -8.70 28.08
N GLY A 244 17.96 -9.32 29.03
CA GLY A 244 19.36 -9.71 28.88
C GLY A 244 20.25 -8.58 28.39
N GLY A 245 21.13 -8.87 27.43
CA GLY A 245 22.00 -7.90 26.78
C GLY A 245 21.40 -7.17 25.57
N ASN A 246 20.09 -7.29 25.30
CA ASN A 246 19.47 -6.79 24.06
C ASN A 246 19.67 -5.28 23.85
N LEU A 247 19.59 -4.46 24.91
CA LEU A 247 19.85 -3.03 24.84
C LEU A 247 21.29 -2.71 24.41
N ALA A 248 22.27 -3.36 25.03
CA ALA A 248 23.68 -3.16 24.71
C ALA A 248 24.00 -3.66 23.29
N PHE A 249 23.43 -4.81 22.89
CA PHE A 249 23.49 -5.34 21.54
C PHE A 249 22.94 -4.33 20.50
N ALA A 250 21.76 -3.74 20.74
CA ALA A 250 21.15 -2.77 19.84
C ALA A 250 22.04 -1.52 19.68
N LYS A 251 22.55 -0.97 20.79
CA LYS A 251 23.48 0.17 20.76
C LYS A 251 24.78 -0.13 20.02
N ASN A 252 25.40 -1.28 20.31
CA ASN A 252 26.64 -1.69 19.67
C ASN A 252 26.44 -1.94 18.17
N THR A 253 25.29 -2.49 17.77
CA THR A 253 24.92 -2.71 16.36
C THR A 253 24.86 -1.40 15.59
N ILE A 254 24.12 -0.40 16.09
CA ILE A 254 24.04 0.92 15.45
C ILE A 254 25.41 1.60 15.41
N ARG A 255 26.16 1.55 16.51
CA ARG A 255 27.53 2.10 16.57
C ARG A 255 28.47 1.44 15.58
N TRP A 256 28.39 0.12 15.38
CA TRP A 256 29.23 -0.58 14.42
C TRP A 256 28.84 -0.23 12.98
N LEU A 257 27.54 -0.19 12.67
CA LEU A 257 27.02 0.18 11.35
C LEU A 257 27.33 1.63 10.98
N SER A 258 27.38 2.54 11.96
CA SER A 258 27.73 3.95 11.77
C SER A 258 29.24 4.23 11.77
N TYR A 259 30.09 3.20 11.90
CA TYR A 259 31.53 3.36 12.13
C TYR A 259 31.88 4.19 13.38
N GLY A 260 30.95 4.28 14.33
CA GLY A 260 31.04 5.13 15.52
C GLY A 260 30.80 6.61 15.24
N ASN A 261 30.39 6.98 14.02
CA ASN A 261 30.13 8.36 13.64
C ASN A 261 28.64 8.71 13.85
N ILE A 262 28.37 9.56 14.83
CA ILE A 262 27.00 10.01 15.17
C ILE A 262 26.36 10.88 14.07
N GLU A 263 27.17 11.44 13.17
CA GLU A 263 26.68 12.22 12.02
C GLU A 263 26.06 11.33 10.94
N PHE A 264 26.24 10.01 10.99
CA PHE A 264 25.55 9.09 10.10
C PHE A 264 24.09 9.00 10.52
N PRO A 265 23.13 9.49 9.71
CA PRO A 265 21.73 9.40 10.08
C PRO A 265 21.29 7.93 10.10
N VAL A 266 20.47 7.59 11.09
CA VAL A 266 19.83 6.27 11.20
C VAL A 266 18.45 6.39 10.58
N ILE A 267 18.25 5.69 9.46
CA ILE A 267 17.07 5.78 8.62
C ILE A 267 16.26 4.51 8.80
N PHE A 268 15.08 4.61 9.41
CA PHE A 268 14.15 3.49 9.52
C PHE A 268 13.27 3.39 8.28
N ASP A 269 13.15 2.18 7.76
CA ASP A 269 12.17 1.88 6.72
C ASP A 269 10.79 1.69 7.35
N VAL A 270 9.87 2.61 7.02
CA VAL A 270 8.45 2.47 7.39
C VAL A 270 7.57 2.12 6.19
N THR A 271 8.17 1.96 4.99
CA THR A 271 7.43 1.66 3.75
C THR A 271 6.99 0.20 3.66
N HIS A 272 7.70 -0.69 4.35
CA HIS A 272 7.41 -2.12 4.41
C HIS A 272 6.73 -2.55 5.72
N ILE A 273 6.26 -1.62 6.55
CA ILE A 273 5.43 -1.92 7.73
C ILE A 273 3.95 -2.06 7.28
N ALA A 274 3.18 -2.96 7.90
CA ALA A 274 1.80 -3.27 7.49
C ALA A 274 0.89 -2.03 7.37
N GLY A 275 -0.06 -2.06 6.45
CA GLY A 275 -1.24 -1.18 6.49
C GLY A 275 -1.16 0.18 5.76
N LEU A 276 -0.08 0.50 5.06
CA LEU A 276 -0.08 1.59 4.07
C LEU A 276 -0.46 1.01 2.69
N PRO A 277 -1.67 1.29 2.15
CA PRO A 277 -1.95 0.86 0.78
C PRO A 277 -0.95 1.53 -0.19
N GLU A 278 -0.57 0.83 -1.27
CA GLU A 278 0.44 1.29 -2.25
C GLU A 278 0.12 2.68 -2.83
N GLU A 279 -1.17 2.98 -3.05
CA GLU A 279 -1.69 4.22 -3.65
C GLU A 279 -1.72 5.46 -2.71
N PRO A 280 -2.17 5.41 -1.43
CA PRO A 280 -2.17 6.55 -0.52
C PRO A 280 -0.80 6.90 0.08
N ARG A 281 0.31 6.26 -0.29
CA ARG A 281 1.66 6.74 0.08
C ARG A 281 1.88 8.19 -0.37
N LEU A 282 1.33 8.57 -1.53
CA LEU A 282 1.31 9.95 -2.03
C LEU A 282 0.37 10.86 -1.24
N LEU A 283 -0.77 10.35 -0.76
CA LEU A 283 -1.74 11.12 0.02
C LEU A 283 -1.22 11.38 1.44
N ALA A 284 -0.66 10.36 2.10
CA ALA A 284 -0.02 10.50 3.41
C ALA A 284 1.20 11.44 3.33
N TRP A 285 1.98 11.35 2.25
CA TRP A 285 3.06 12.29 1.96
C TRP A 285 2.56 13.73 1.76
N ALA A 286 1.55 13.92 0.90
CA ALA A 286 0.95 15.22 0.63
C ALA A 286 0.36 15.85 1.91
N LEU A 287 -0.28 15.05 2.76
CA LEU A 287 -0.79 15.49 4.05
C LEU A 287 0.36 15.89 5.00
N SER A 288 1.47 15.13 5.03
CA SER A 288 2.62 15.43 5.91
C SER A 288 3.42 16.69 5.55
N LEU A 289 3.39 17.11 4.27
CA LEU A 289 4.06 18.34 3.83
C LEU A 289 3.28 19.60 4.18
N VAL A 290 1.96 19.49 4.33
CA VAL A 290 1.06 20.62 4.53
C VAL A 290 0.79 20.84 6.03
N THR A 291 0.94 19.79 6.87
CA THR A 291 0.68 19.86 8.31
C THR A 291 1.49 20.90 9.10
N PRO A 292 2.79 21.16 8.86
CA PRO A 292 3.54 22.16 9.65
C PRO A 292 3.11 23.60 9.33
N TRP A 293 2.76 23.87 8.08
CA TRP A 293 2.32 25.19 7.63
C TRP A 293 0.89 25.48 8.10
N MET A 294 0.04 24.45 8.18
CA MET A 294 -1.33 24.58 8.66
C MET A 294 -1.44 24.84 10.16
N THR A 295 -0.52 24.30 10.98
CA THR A 295 -0.53 24.56 12.43
C THR A 295 -0.06 25.97 12.77
N VAL A 296 0.84 26.56 11.97
CA VAL A 296 1.40 27.91 12.20
C VAL A 296 0.60 29.01 11.48
N LEU A 297 0.28 28.82 10.19
CA LEU A 297 -0.39 29.84 9.37
C LEU A 297 -1.91 29.69 9.35
N GLY A 298 -2.43 28.49 9.63
CA GLY A 298 -3.86 28.22 9.66
C GLY A 298 -4.62 29.15 10.61
N PRO A 299 -4.22 29.28 11.89
CA PRO A 299 -4.91 30.16 12.83
C PRO A 299 -4.91 31.63 12.41
N ALA A 300 -3.79 32.12 11.85
CA ALA A 300 -3.67 33.51 11.37
C ALA A 300 -4.51 33.77 10.12
N PHE A 301 -4.55 32.83 9.18
CA PHE A 301 -5.38 32.90 7.98
C PHE A 301 -6.88 32.81 8.30
N ILE A 302 -7.25 31.96 9.26
CA ILE A 302 -8.62 31.84 9.77
C ILE A 302 -9.05 33.15 10.44
N ALA A 303 -8.22 33.72 11.31
CA ALA A 303 -8.50 35.01 11.95
C ALA A 303 -8.68 36.13 10.91
N PHE A 304 -7.80 36.16 9.89
CA PHE A 304 -7.90 37.10 8.79
C PHE A 304 -9.20 36.93 7.98
N LEU A 305 -9.58 35.71 7.63
CA LEU A 305 -10.79 35.42 6.86
C LEU A 305 -12.07 35.71 7.66
N SER A 306 -12.08 35.44 8.97
CA SER A 306 -13.19 35.78 9.87
C SER A 306 -13.38 37.30 9.97
N ILE A 307 -12.30 38.08 10.02
CA ILE A 307 -12.35 39.55 9.98
C ILE A 307 -12.89 40.00 8.62
N LEU A 308 -12.41 39.42 7.52
CA LEU A 308 -12.83 39.78 6.16
C LEU A 308 -14.31 39.50 5.89
N LEU A 309 -14.82 38.36 6.37
CA LEU A 309 -16.24 37.97 6.27
C LEU A 309 -17.13 38.83 7.18
N SER A 310 -16.65 39.20 8.37
CA SER A 310 -17.33 40.15 9.25
C SER A 310 -17.46 41.54 8.60
N LEU A 311 -16.46 41.95 7.82
CA LEU A 311 -16.46 43.23 7.12
C LEU A 311 -17.33 43.17 5.85
N SER A 312 -17.35 42.03 5.13
CA SER A 312 -18.11 41.86 3.88
C SER A 312 -19.61 41.66 4.10
N ALA A 313 -20.05 41.28 5.30
CA ALA A 313 -21.47 41.09 5.63
C ALA A 313 -22.32 42.37 5.50
N THR A 314 -21.71 43.54 5.33
CA THR A 314 -22.43 44.82 5.26
C THR A 314 -22.94 45.19 3.86
N LYS A 315 -22.52 44.51 2.77
CA LYS A 315 -22.95 44.87 1.40
C LYS A 315 -22.93 43.68 0.44
N PHE A 316 -24.05 42.97 0.28
CA PHE A 316 -24.30 42.21 -0.96
C PHE A 316 -25.78 42.27 -1.38
N PRO A 317 -26.08 42.65 -2.65
CA PRO A 317 -27.43 42.58 -3.18
C PRO A 317 -27.82 41.13 -3.50
N HIS A 318 -29.11 40.84 -3.31
CA HIS A 318 -29.73 39.53 -3.48
C HIS A 318 -29.45 38.88 -4.85
N LEU A 319 -28.90 37.67 -4.83
CA LEU A 319 -28.90 36.75 -5.97
C LEU A 319 -29.67 35.48 -5.59
N LYS A 320 -30.70 35.16 -6.39
CA LYS A 320 -31.53 33.96 -6.27
C LYS A 320 -30.70 32.70 -6.49
N GLY A 321 -30.87 31.74 -5.58
CA GLY A 321 -30.12 30.50 -5.54
C GLY A 321 -30.34 29.58 -6.75
N ARG A 322 -29.25 28.94 -7.17
CA ARG A 322 -29.29 27.65 -7.87
C ARG A 322 -28.71 26.61 -6.92
N GLU A 323 -29.48 25.56 -6.70
CA GLU A 323 -29.04 24.35 -6.00
C GLU A 323 -27.96 23.65 -6.83
N GLU A 324 -26.76 23.53 -6.31
CA GLU A 324 -25.75 22.59 -6.79
C GLU A 324 -25.88 21.30 -5.99
N ILE A 325 -26.42 20.26 -6.65
CA ILE A 325 -26.38 18.89 -6.16
C ILE A 325 -25.03 18.31 -6.57
N HIS A 326 -24.17 18.02 -5.58
CA HIS A 326 -22.98 17.20 -5.77
C HIS A 326 -23.36 15.79 -6.24
N ILE A 327 -22.88 15.38 -7.41
CA ILE A 327 -22.95 13.98 -7.86
C ILE A 327 -21.52 13.45 -7.92
N LEU A 328 -21.23 12.44 -7.09
CA LEU A 328 -20.03 11.61 -7.14
C LEU A 328 -19.78 11.03 -8.55
N PRO A 329 -18.53 10.73 -8.92
CA PRO A 329 -18.12 10.56 -10.32
C PRO A 329 -18.66 9.27 -10.98
N ARG A 330 -19.18 9.43 -12.19
CA ARG A 330 -19.64 8.39 -13.14
C ARG A 330 -18.59 7.31 -13.53
N SER A 331 -17.34 7.40 -13.10
CA SER A 331 -16.22 6.63 -13.69
C SER A 331 -16.07 5.18 -13.21
N ILE A 332 -16.51 4.81 -12.00
CA ILE A 332 -16.31 3.45 -11.47
C ILE A 332 -17.25 2.44 -12.14
N PHE A 333 -18.50 2.82 -12.41
CA PHE A 333 -19.47 1.95 -13.08
C PHE A 333 -19.09 1.74 -14.55
N GLU A 334 -18.70 2.80 -15.25
CA GLU A 334 -18.25 2.73 -16.64
C GLU A 334 -16.97 1.88 -16.77
N HIS A 335 -16.02 2.04 -15.85
CA HIS A 335 -14.79 1.24 -15.81
C HIS A 335 -15.09 -0.24 -15.51
N ARG A 336 -15.91 -0.53 -14.48
CA ARG A 336 -16.34 -1.90 -14.15
C ARG A 336 -17.08 -2.56 -15.32
N MET A 337 -17.97 -1.85 -16.00
CA MET A 337 -18.72 -2.40 -17.14
C MET A 337 -17.87 -2.58 -18.40
N ALA A 338 -16.90 -1.68 -18.63
CA ALA A 338 -15.96 -1.76 -19.75
C ALA A 338 -14.95 -2.92 -19.63
N VAL A 339 -14.54 -3.25 -18.39
CA VAL A 339 -13.74 -4.45 -18.08
C VAL A 339 -14.55 -5.73 -18.31
N MET A 340 -15.87 -5.71 -18.06
CA MET A 340 -16.68 -6.93 -18.09
C MET A 340 -17.18 -7.37 -19.47
N ASN A 341 -17.68 -6.48 -20.34
CA ASN A 341 -17.96 -6.75 -21.78
C ASN A 341 -18.51 -5.49 -22.49
N ARG A 342 -17.86 -5.00 -23.56
CA ARG A 342 -18.25 -3.76 -24.28
C ARG A 342 -19.66 -3.80 -24.86
N SER A 343 -20.11 -4.95 -25.33
CA SER A 343 -21.43 -5.12 -25.93
C SER A 343 -22.54 -4.99 -24.88
N TRP A 344 -22.30 -5.54 -23.69
CA TRP A 344 -23.19 -5.37 -22.55
C TRP A 344 -23.16 -3.94 -21.99
N ALA A 345 -21.98 -3.32 -21.87
CA ALA A 345 -21.87 -1.92 -21.47
C ALA A 345 -22.70 -1.01 -22.39
N LEU A 346 -22.60 -1.22 -23.71
CA LEU A 346 -23.39 -0.47 -24.68
C LEU A 346 -24.90 -0.75 -24.56
N HIS A 347 -25.30 -2.01 -24.32
CA HIS A 347 -26.69 -2.37 -24.08
C HIS A 347 -27.29 -1.60 -22.88
N TYR A 348 -26.57 -1.52 -21.77
CA TYR A 348 -27.04 -0.79 -20.58
C TYR A 348 -27.14 0.72 -20.81
N LEU A 349 -26.12 1.32 -21.42
CA LEU A 349 -26.14 2.75 -21.77
C LEU A 349 -27.31 3.08 -22.70
N TYR A 350 -27.53 2.24 -23.71
CA TYR A 350 -28.66 2.38 -24.62
C TYR A 350 -30.02 2.26 -23.89
N ARG A 351 -30.19 1.29 -22.98
CA ARG A 351 -31.42 1.14 -22.20
C ARG A 351 -31.67 2.32 -21.26
N ALA A 352 -30.62 2.87 -20.65
CA ALA A 352 -30.71 4.07 -19.82
C ALA A 352 -31.11 5.30 -20.65
N PHE A 353 -30.50 5.47 -21.83
CA PHE A 353 -30.83 6.53 -22.79
C PHE A 353 -32.30 6.43 -23.23
N LEU A 354 -32.78 5.25 -23.62
CA LEU A 354 -34.19 5.04 -23.99
C LEU A 354 -35.15 5.39 -22.86
N ARG A 355 -34.80 5.04 -21.61
CA ARG A 355 -35.64 5.36 -20.44
C ARG A 355 -35.79 6.87 -20.25
N ARG A 356 -34.68 7.60 -20.33
CA ARG A 356 -34.67 9.08 -20.22
C ARG A 356 -35.41 9.72 -21.39
N LEU A 357 -35.16 9.25 -22.62
CA LEU A 357 -35.83 9.73 -23.82
C LEU A 357 -37.35 9.51 -23.76
N ARG A 358 -37.82 8.36 -23.26
CA ARG A 358 -39.26 8.12 -23.04
C ARG A 358 -39.87 9.13 -22.06
N GLY A 359 -39.18 9.40 -20.94
CA GLY A 359 -39.60 10.42 -19.98
C GLY A 359 -39.72 11.80 -20.63
N ARG A 360 -38.71 12.18 -21.44
CA ARG A 360 -38.70 13.45 -22.17
C ARG A 360 -39.83 13.57 -23.21
N LEU A 361 -40.16 12.47 -23.88
CA LEU A 361 -41.21 12.38 -24.88
C LEU A 361 -42.61 12.14 -24.27
N ASN A 362 -42.71 12.05 -22.95
CA ASN A 362 -43.92 11.72 -22.20
C ASN A 362 -44.59 10.41 -22.68
N LEU A 363 -43.77 9.39 -22.98
CA LEU A 363 -44.21 8.08 -23.44
C LEU A 363 -44.24 7.07 -22.28
N PRO A 364 -45.16 6.10 -22.27
CA PRO A 364 -45.21 5.07 -21.24
C PRO A 364 -43.93 4.19 -21.27
N PRO A 365 -43.53 3.58 -20.14
CA PRO A 365 -42.34 2.71 -20.07
C PRO A 365 -42.35 1.53 -21.06
N SER A 366 -43.55 1.08 -21.46
CA SER A 366 -43.80 0.00 -22.42
C SER A 366 -43.72 0.43 -23.89
N ALA A 367 -43.53 1.72 -24.19
CA ALA A 367 -43.45 2.22 -25.57
C ALA A 367 -42.33 1.52 -26.37
N ASP A 368 -42.72 0.95 -27.50
CA ASP A 368 -41.82 0.26 -28.41
C ASP A 368 -40.96 1.25 -29.21
N LEU A 369 -39.94 0.74 -29.90
CA LEU A 369 -39.00 1.59 -30.62
C LEU A 369 -39.68 2.36 -31.77
N ARG A 370 -40.71 1.79 -32.39
CA ARG A 370 -41.46 2.43 -33.49
C ARG A 370 -42.19 3.66 -33.01
N LEU A 371 -42.88 3.57 -31.87
CA LEU A 371 -43.59 4.69 -31.25
C LEU A 371 -42.62 5.78 -30.79
N ILE A 372 -41.47 5.39 -30.21
CA ILE A 372 -40.41 6.34 -29.85
C ILE A 372 -39.91 7.09 -31.10
N MET A 373 -39.63 6.38 -32.20
CA MET A 373 -39.17 7.01 -33.44
C MET A 373 -40.21 7.94 -34.08
N ALA A 374 -41.49 7.60 -34.01
CA ALA A 374 -42.58 8.46 -34.47
C ALA A 374 -42.65 9.74 -33.64
N LYS A 375 -42.62 9.62 -32.31
CA LYS A 375 -42.68 10.77 -31.40
C LYS A 375 -41.45 11.67 -31.50
N VAL A 376 -40.26 11.10 -31.72
CA VAL A 376 -39.04 11.87 -32.00
C VAL A 376 -39.20 12.72 -33.26
N ARG A 377 -39.87 12.21 -34.31
CA ARG A 377 -40.11 12.95 -35.56
C ARG A 377 -41.09 14.11 -35.39
N GLU A 378 -42.06 13.96 -34.49
CA GLU A 378 -43.03 15.01 -34.16
C GLU A 378 -42.42 16.10 -33.25
N THR A 379 -41.52 15.71 -32.35
CA THR A 379 -41.07 16.58 -31.25
C THR A 379 -39.83 17.40 -31.58
N TYR A 380 -38.92 16.87 -32.40
CA TYR A 380 -37.64 17.52 -32.72
C TYR A 380 -37.58 17.96 -34.19
N PRO A 381 -36.80 19.00 -34.53
CA PRO A 381 -36.64 19.42 -35.92
C PRO A 381 -36.04 18.29 -36.77
N SER A 382 -36.27 18.37 -38.09
CA SER A 382 -36.02 17.25 -39.02
C SER A 382 -34.59 16.70 -38.99
N LYS A 383 -33.60 17.56 -38.74
CA LYS A 383 -32.18 17.21 -38.67
C LYS A 383 -31.84 16.45 -37.40
N GLU A 384 -32.28 16.94 -36.25
CA GLU A 384 -32.09 16.33 -34.93
C GLU A 384 -32.86 15.02 -34.82
N ALA A 385 -34.11 15.00 -35.29
CA ALA A 385 -34.93 13.80 -35.36
C ALA A 385 -34.27 12.70 -36.21
N HIS A 386 -33.63 13.07 -37.33
CA HIS A 386 -32.89 12.12 -38.16
C HIS A 386 -31.66 11.54 -37.45
N LYS A 387 -30.85 12.40 -36.79
CA LYS A 387 -29.67 11.95 -36.00
C LYS A 387 -30.04 10.96 -34.92
N VAL A 388 -31.08 11.29 -34.13
CA VAL A 388 -31.56 10.44 -33.02
C VAL A 388 -32.05 9.10 -33.55
N ARG A 389 -32.93 9.11 -34.57
CA ARG A 389 -33.47 7.88 -35.16
C ARG A 389 -32.38 6.98 -35.74
N ARG A 390 -31.37 7.55 -36.40
CA ARG A 390 -30.24 6.78 -36.96
C ARG A 390 -29.43 6.09 -35.87
N LEU A 391 -29.11 6.80 -34.77
CA LEU A 391 -28.38 6.19 -33.66
C LEU A 391 -29.22 5.12 -32.94
N LEU A 392 -30.51 5.37 -32.74
CA LEU A 392 -31.42 4.39 -32.13
C LEU A 392 -31.49 3.08 -32.93
N MET A 393 -31.59 3.16 -34.27
CA MET A 393 -31.56 1.96 -35.14
C MET A 393 -30.23 1.21 -35.02
N GLU A 394 -29.11 1.95 -35.03
CA GLU A 394 -27.78 1.35 -34.95
C GLU A 394 -27.56 0.63 -33.61
N LEU A 395 -27.97 1.24 -32.50
CA LEU A 395 -27.86 0.64 -31.16
C LEU A 395 -28.83 -0.52 -30.94
N GLU A 396 -30.07 -0.43 -31.45
CA GLU A 396 -31.03 -1.54 -31.38
C GLU A 396 -30.51 -2.77 -32.13
N ASN A 397 -29.99 -2.58 -33.34
CA ASN A 397 -29.44 -3.68 -34.14
C ASN A 397 -28.24 -4.34 -33.45
N LEU A 398 -27.36 -3.55 -32.81
CA LEU A 398 -26.18 -4.08 -32.13
C LEU A 398 -26.49 -4.78 -30.80
N THR A 399 -27.52 -4.32 -30.07
CA THR A 399 -27.77 -4.75 -28.68
C THR A 399 -28.99 -5.65 -28.51
N SER A 400 -29.83 -5.81 -29.54
CA SER A 400 -30.99 -6.70 -29.51
C SER A 400 -30.65 -8.18 -29.31
N PRO A 401 -29.57 -8.76 -29.88
CA PRO A 401 -29.24 -10.18 -29.65
C PRO A 401 -28.86 -10.48 -28.20
N LEU A 402 -28.41 -9.47 -27.44
CA LEU A 402 -28.05 -9.62 -26.02
C LEU A 402 -29.27 -9.83 -25.12
N ARG A 403 -30.48 -9.49 -25.58
CA ARG A 403 -31.70 -9.59 -24.74
C ARG A 403 -32.08 -11.03 -24.40
N SER A 404 -31.73 -11.98 -25.27
CA SER A 404 -31.96 -13.41 -25.06
C SER A 404 -30.81 -14.11 -24.34
N LEU A 405 -29.71 -13.40 -24.06
CA LEU A 405 -28.52 -13.94 -23.41
C LEU A 405 -28.49 -13.54 -21.94
N GLU A 406 -28.02 -14.43 -21.07
CA GLU A 406 -27.77 -14.08 -19.68
C GLU A 406 -26.46 -13.28 -19.55
N PRO A 407 -26.43 -12.15 -18.81
CA PRO A 407 -25.20 -11.38 -18.60
C PRO A 407 -24.10 -12.23 -17.96
N PRO A 408 -22.82 -12.08 -18.36
CA PRO A 408 -21.71 -12.89 -17.86
C PRO A 408 -21.59 -12.95 -16.34
N TRP A 409 -21.91 -11.84 -15.65
CA TRP A 409 -21.82 -11.71 -14.19
C TRP A 409 -23.05 -12.20 -13.41
N LYS A 410 -24.11 -12.62 -14.12
CA LYS A 410 -25.27 -13.28 -13.51
C LYS A 410 -25.18 -14.80 -13.59
N ARG A 411 -24.32 -15.33 -14.45
CA ARG A 411 -23.96 -16.75 -14.43
C ARG A 411 -23.35 -17.04 -13.05
N ARG A 412 -24.03 -17.85 -12.24
CA ARG A 412 -23.53 -18.29 -10.93
C ARG A 412 -22.26 -19.12 -11.16
N TYR A 413 -21.11 -18.48 -11.08
CA TYR A 413 -19.85 -19.19 -10.94
C TYR A 413 -19.71 -19.55 -9.46
N THR A 414 -19.90 -20.83 -9.13
CA THR A 414 -19.42 -21.44 -7.89
C THR A 414 -17.91 -21.21 -7.81
N LEU A 415 -17.45 -20.60 -6.72
CA LEU A 415 -16.02 -20.40 -6.43
C LEU A 415 -15.26 -21.73 -6.54
N GLY A 416 -14.40 -21.82 -7.55
CA GLY A 416 -13.52 -22.94 -7.89
C GLY A 416 -12.46 -22.48 -8.91
N PRO A 417 -11.32 -23.20 -9.05
CA PRO A 417 -10.06 -22.63 -9.51
C PRO A 417 -9.98 -22.52 -11.04
N THR A 418 -10.53 -21.46 -11.63
CA THR A 418 -10.36 -21.13 -13.05
C THR A 418 -10.46 -19.62 -13.26
N PHE A 419 -9.49 -18.86 -12.78
CA PHE A 419 -9.32 -17.48 -13.26
C PHE A 419 -8.70 -17.51 -14.66
N SER A 420 -9.24 -16.73 -15.58
CA SER A 420 -8.61 -16.53 -16.88
C SER A 420 -7.28 -15.77 -16.71
N PRO A 421 -6.29 -15.94 -17.62
CA PRO A 421 -5.03 -15.20 -17.54
C PRO A 421 -5.21 -13.68 -17.44
N LEU A 422 -6.25 -13.15 -18.10
CA LEU A 422 -6.58 -11.72 -18.02
C LEU A 422 -7.10 -11.32 -16.62
N GLU A 423 -7.88 -12.17 -15.96
CA GLU A 423 -8.36 -11.91 -14.59
C GLU A 423 -7.22 -11.97 -13.58
N LEU A 424 -6.29 -12.91 -13.73
CA LEU A 424 -5.08 -12.96 -12.91
C LEU A 424 -4.19 -11.73 -13.14
N TYR A 425 -4.07 -11.26 -14.38
CA TYR A 425 -3.32 -10.03 -14.69
C TYR A 425 -3.99 -8.78 -14.10
N ILE A 426 -5.32 -8.67 -14.22
CA ILE A 426 -6.08 -7.54 -13.65
C ILE A 426 -6.06 -7.57 -12.12
N ALA A 427 -6.05 -8.76 -11.52
CA ALA A 427 -5.87 -8.94 -10.08
C ALA A 427 -4.43 -8.73 -9.60
N GLY A 428 -3.46 -8.60 -10.53
CA GLY A 428 -2.04 -8.41 -10.21
C GLY A 428 -1.31 -9.69 -9.81
N GLU A 429 -1.93 -10.86 -9.99
CA GLU A 429 -1.41 -12.18 -9.61
C GLU A 429 -0.37 -12.71 -10.61
N ILE A 430 -0.40 -12.25 -11.87
CA ILE A 430 0.57 -12.60 -12.91
C ILE A 430 1.00 -11.37 -13.70
N THR A 431 2.21 -11.38 -14.28
CA THR A 431 2.69 -10.25 -15.09
C THR A 431 2.05 -10.23 -16.49
N TYR A 432 2.21 -9.11 -17.21
CA TYR A 432 1.73 -9.00 -18.59
C TYR A 432 2.40 -10.03 -19.52
N GLU A 433 3.70 -10.32 -19.31
CA GLU A 433 4.41 -11.32 -20.10
C GLU A 433 3.98 -12.75 -19.71
N ASP A 434 3.64 -13.02 -18.44
CA ASP A 434 3.06 -14.29 -18.00
C ASP A 434 1.68 -14.52 -18.62
N MET A 435 0.81 -13.49 -18.60
CA MET A 435 -0.51 -13.52 -19.24
C MET A 435 -0.39 -13.82 -20.75
N LYS A 436 0.58 -13.18 -21.41
CA LYS A 436 0.84 -13.36 -22.85
C LYS A 436 1.44 -14.72 -23.16
N ALA A 437 2.31 -15.26 -22.30
CA ALA A 437 2.86 -16.61 -22.41
C ALA A 437 1.80 -17.70 -22.17
N MET A 438 0.83 -17.46 -21.29
CA MET A 438 -0.32 -18.34 -21.07
C MET A 438 -1.34 -18.31 -22.22
N GLY A 439 -1.25 -17.31 -23.11
CA GLY A 439 -2.18 -17.04 -24.20
C GLY A 439 -2.18 -18.04 -25.36
N SER A 440 -1.34 -19.08 -25.36
CA SER A 440 -1.31 -20.10 -26.42
C SER A 440 -2.03 -21.42 -26.08
N LYS A 441 -2.67 -21.53 -24.90
CA LYS A 441 -3.34 -22.77 -24.45
C LYS A 441 -4.80 -22.64 -24.03
N TYR A 442 -5.39 -21.45 -24.12
CA TYR A 442 -6.80 -21.25 -23.86
C TYR A 442 -7.44 -20.58 -25.09
N GLU A 443 -8.18 -21.36 -25.87
CA GLU A 443 -9.02 -20.83 -26.94
C GLU A 443 -10.01 -19.81 -26.36
N LEU A 444 -10.08 -18.69 -27.07
CA LEU A 444 -10.93 -17.55 -26.80
C LEU A 444 -12.40 -17.95 -26.56
N VAL A 445 -12.97 -17.31 -25.55
CA VAL A 445 -14.29 -16.68 -25.54
C VAL A 445 -15.28 -17.30 -26.53
N ASP A 446 -16.25 -18.04 -25.99
CA ASP A 446 -17.51 -18.40 -26.66
C ASP A 446 -18.02 -17.25 -27.56
N LEU A 447 -17.83 -17.43 -28.88
CA LEU A 447 -18.17 -16.48 -29.96
C LEU A 447 -19.69 -16.36 -30.20
N SER A 448 -20.53 -16.91 -29.31
CA SER A 448 -21.97 -16.71 -29.38
C SER A 448 -22.42 -15.27 -29.02
N ASN A 449 -21.53 -14.45 -28.45
CA ASN A 449 -21.84 -13.07 -28.07
C ASN A 449 -21.38 -12.06 -29.14
N PRO A 450 -22.24 -11.16 -29.66
CA PRO A 450 -21.83 -10.16 -30.65
C PRO A 450 -20.74 -9.26 -30.09
N TYR A 451 -19.52 -9.34 -30.64
CA TYR A 451 -18.36 -8.56 -30.19
C TYR A 451 -18.35 -7.17 -30.83
N ILE A 452 -18.24 -6.11 -30.00
CA ILE A 452 -18.06 -4.73 -30.46
C ILE A 452 -16.61 -4.31 -30.23
N GLY A 453 -15.91 -3.97 -31.32
CA GLY A 453 -14.54 -3.45 -31.28
C GLY A 453 -14.42 -2.13 -30.51
N ARG A 454 -13.26 -1.89 -29.87
CA ARG A 454 -12.99 -0.74 -28.99
C ARG A 454 -13.32 0.62 -29.63
N GLU A 455 -12.81 0.86 -30.84
CA GLU A 455 -13.02 2.13 -31.57
C GLU A 455 -14.50 2.37 -31.85
N ARG A 456 -15.21 1.33 -32.29
CA ARG A 456 -16.65 1.40 -32.57
C ARG A 456 -17.45 1.68 -31.29
N PHE A 457 -17.08 1.05 -30.17
CA PHE A 457 -17.68 1.32 -28.87
C PHE A 457 -17.49 2.77 -28.42
N ILE A 458 -16.25 3.29 -28.46
CA ILE A 458 -15.94 4.67 -28.07
C ILE A 458 -16.73 5.68 -28.92
N ASN A 459 -16.81 5.45 -30.23
CA ASN A 459 -17.55 6.29 -31.15
C ASN A 459 -19.06 6.33 -30.80
N LEU A 460 -19.67 5.17 -30.55
CA LEU A 460 -21.09 5.07 -30.20
C LEU A 460 -21.41 5.72 -28.85
N VAL A 461 -20.56 5.54 -27.84
CA VAL A 461 -20.71 6.20 -26.53
C VAL A 461 -20.59 7.71 -26.65
N ARG A 462 -19.62 8.20 -27.44
CA ARG A 462 -19.46 9.64 -27.71
C ARG A 462 -20.71 10.23 -28.37
N ARG A 463 -21.26 9.55 -29.39
CA ARG A 463 -22.48 9.98 -30.08
C ARG A 463 -23.71 9.95 -29.16
N LEU A 464 -23.80 8.97 -28.26
CA LEU A 464 -24.84 8.92 -27.23
C LEU A 464 -24.74 10.10 -26.27
N ASN A 465 -23.54 10.44 -25.80
CA ASN A 465 -23.36 11.54 -24.85
C ASN A 465 -23.70 12.90 -25.47
N ILE A 466 -23.22 13.17 -26.69
CA ILE A 466 -23.54 14.40 -27.42
C ILE A 466 -25.06 14.55 -27.60
N LEU A 467 -25.76 13.49 -28.02
CA LEU A 467 -27.22 13.54 -28.15
C LEU A 467 -27.95 13.64 -26.81
N SER A 468 -27.40 13.08 -25.73
CA SER A 468 -27.98 13.24 -24.38
C SER A 468 -27.96 14.72 -23.98
N GLU A 469 -26.83 15.40 -24.22
CA GLU A 469 -26.66 16.83 -23.94
C GLU A 469 -27.56 17.70 -24.84
N GLU A 470 -27.59 17.45 -26.16
CA GLU A 470 -28.44 18.18 -27.12
C GLU A 470 -29.94 18.08 -26.76
N LEU A 471 -30.38 16.96 -26.16
CA LEU A 471 -31.78 16.69 -25.83
C LEU A 471 -32.15 16.97 -24.36
N GLY A 472 -31.16 17.29 -23.52
CA GLY A 472 -31.33 17.51 -22.08
C GLY A 472 -31.72 16.25 -21.30
N LEU A 473 -31.07 15.12 -21.58
CA LEU A 473 -31.37 13.77 -21.05
C LEU A 473 -30.39 13.26 -20.00
#